data_AF-A0A453R239-F1
#
_entry.id   AF-A0A453R239-F1
#
_cell.length_a   1.000
_cell.length_b   1.000
_cell.length_c   1.000
_cell.angle_alpha   90.00
_cell.angle_beta   90.00
_cell.angle_gamma   90.00
#
_symmetry.space_group_name_H-M   'P 1'
#
loop_
_entity.id
_entity.type
_entity.pdbx_description
1 polymer ?
#
loop_
_entity_poly.entity_id
_entity_poly.type
_entity_poly.pdbx_seq_one_letter_code
_entity_poly.pdbx_strand_id
1 'polypeptide(L)'
;NPGSLQRGSDRLIDLHGLHVSEAIHILKVELGSLRGMARASGERMQVMVCVGTGHHTKGSRTARLPIAVEQFLLDEGLHYTQPQPGLLRVAVY
;
A
#
# COMPACT_ATOMS: atom_id res chain seq x y z
N ASN A 1 11.89 16.87 -23.32
CA ASN A 1 10.64 17.07 -22.55
C ASN A 1 10.93 16.69 -21.11
N PRO A 2 11.27 17.64 -20.21
CA PRO A 2 11.61 17.31 -18.83
C PRO A 2 10.34 17.34 -17.98
N GLY A 3 9.57 16.26 -18.03
CA GLY A 3 8.37 16.09 -17.21
C GLY A 3 8.62 15.05 -16.12
N SER A 4 8.80 15.52 -14.87
CA SER A 4 8.59 14.77 -13.62
C SER A 4 9.42 13.50 -13.37
N LEU A 5 10.68 13.66 -12.94
CA LEU A 5 11.45 12.58 -12.27
C LEU A 5 11.75 12.87 -10.79
N GLN A 6 11.20 13.94 -10.23
CA GLN A 6 11.22 14.19 -8.78
C GLN A 6 9.84 14.63 -8.32
N ARG A 7 9.02 13.69 -7.85
CA ARG A 7 7.90 14.02 -6.96
C ARG A 7 7.77 12.91 -5.92
N GLY A 8 8.30 13.22 -4.73
CA GLY A 8 8.02 12.58 -3.44
C GLY A 8 8.28 11.08 -3.41
N SER A 9 9.38 10.68 -2.79
CA SER A 9 9.68 9.33 -2.26
C SER A 9 8.57 8.32 -2.53
N ASP A 10 8.69 7.54 -3.61
CA ASP A 10 7.81 6.39 -3.83
C ASP A 10 8.03 5.43 -2.64
N ARG A 11 7.10 5.50 -1.68
CA ARG A 11 7.23 4.81 -0.40
C ARG A 11 6.65 3.43 -0.60
N LEU A 12 7.54 2.44 -0.67
CA LEU A 12 7.17 1.05 -0.80
C LEU A 12 7.01 0.42 0.59
N ILE A 13 5.80 -0.02 0.89
CA ILE A 13 5.44 -0.78 2.09
C ILE A 13 5.41 -2.25 1.69
N ASP A 14 6.37 -3.00 2.18
CA ASP A 14 6.48 -4.42 1.91
C ASP A 14 5.79 -5.23 3.01
N LEU A 15 4.71 -5.90 2.65
CA LEU A 15 3.88 -6.71 3.55
C LEU A 15 3.94 -8.21 3.18
N HIS A 16 4.79 -8.59 2.22
CA HIS A 16 4.86 -9.97 1.75
C HIS A 16 5.28 -10.91 2.89
N GLY A 17 4.62 -12.07 2.98
CA GLY A 17 4.96 -13.09 3.99
C GLY A 17 4.53 -12.76 5.42
N LEU A 18 4.00 -11.56 5.69
CA LEU A 18 3.44 -11.20 6.99
C LEU A 18 2.04 -11.80 7.18
N HIS A 19 1.66 -12.06 8.44
CA HIS A 19 0.25 -12.34 8.72
C HIS A 19 -0.61 -11.12 8.45
N VAL A 20 -1.88 -11.36 8.11
CA VAL A 20 -2.88 -10.32 7.84
C VAL A 20 -2.90 -9.25 8.94
N SER A 21 -2.95 -9.64 10.21
CA SER A 21 -3.01 -8.69 11.32
C SER A 21 -1.75 -7.83 11.44
N GLU A 22 -0.57 -8.41 11.27
CA GLU A 22 0.71 -7.69 11.30
C GLU A 22 0.78 -6.68 10.15
N ALA A 23 0.40 -7.13 8.96
CA ALA A 23 0.43 -6.32 7.77
C ALA A 23 -0.52 -5.12 7.84
N ILE A 24 -1.76 -5.32 8.32
CA ILE A 24 -2.72 -4.22 8.52
C ILE A 24 -2.21 -3.25 9.58
N HIS A 25 -1.59 -3.75 10.65
CA HIS A 25 -1.03 -2.89 11.68
C HIS A 25 0.08 -1.99 11.12
N ILE A 26 1.04 -2.58 10.39
CA ILE A 26 2.13 -1.85 9.75
C ILE A 26 1.59 -0.86 8.73
N LEU A 27 0.67 -1.31 7.86
CA LEU A 27 0.06 -0.46 6.84
C LEU A 27 -0.63 0.77 7.45
N LYS A 28 -1.36 0.58 8.56
CA LYS A 28 -2.03 1.67 9.27
C LYS A 28 -1.04 2.68 9.85
N VAL A 29 0.03 2.21 10.48
CA VAL A 29 1.08 3.07 11.06
C VAL A 29 1.80 3.86 9.96
N GLU A 30 2.24 3.18 8.91
CA GLU A 30 2.95 3.78 7.79
C GLU A 30 2.07 4.79 7.02
N LEU A 31 0.84 4.41 6.67
CA LEU A 31 -0.09 5.33 6.00
C LEU A 31 -0.46 6.52 6.88
N GLY A 32 -0.61 6.33 8.20
CA GLY A 32 -0.83 7.42 9.14
C GLY A 32 0.32 8.43 9.15
N SER A 33 1.56 7.94 9.18
CA SER A 33 2.78 8.76 9.09
C SER A 33 2.88 9.49 7.74
N LEU A 34 2.64 8.76 6.64
CA LEU A 34 2.67 9.29 5.27
C LEU A 34 1.60 10.35 5.04
N ARG A 35 0.40 10.15 5.59
CA ARG A 35 -0.67 11.15 5.57
C ARG A 35 -0.29 12.40 6.34
N GLY A 36 0.35 12.25 7.51
CA GLY A 36 0.89 13.38 8.28
C GLY A 36 1.91 14.18 7.49
N MET A 37 2.84 13.50 6.79
CA MET A 37 3.83 14.13 5.93
C MET A 37 3.21 14.78 4.68
N ALA A 38 2.26 14.12 4.02
CA ALA A 38 1.54 14.66 2.86
C ALA A 38 0.82 15.96 3.22
N ARG A 39 0.13 15.96 4.38
CA ARG A 39 -0.56 17.14 4.90
C ARG A 39 0.41 18.27 5.29
N ALA A 40 1.56 17.93 5.88
CA ALA A 40 2.59 18.91 6.23
C ALA A 40 3.28 19.50 5.00
N SER A 41 3.49 18.69 3.96
CA SER A 41 4.06 19.11 2.68
C SER A 41 3.04 19.80 1.77
N GLY A 42 1.73 19.62 2.02
CA GLY A 42 0.65 20.07 1.15
C GLY A 42 0.61 19.37 -0.21
N GLU A 43 1.35 18.27 -0.38
CA GLU A 43 1.52 17.56 -1.65
C GLU A 43 0.99 16.14 -1.54
N ARG A 44 0.34 15.68 -2.63
CA ARG A 44 -0.15 14.30 -2.74
C ARG A 44 1.03 13.34 -2.82
N MET A 45 1.11 12.40 -1.88
CA MET A 45 2.15 11.37 -1.87
C MET A 45 1.59 10.05 -2.42
N GLN A 46 2.43 9.34 -3.19
CA GLN A 46 2.11 8.02 -3.72
C GLN A 46 2.86 6.96 -2.93
N VAL A 47 2.12 5.93 -2.52
CA VAL A 47 2.60 4.84 -1.67
C VAL A 47 2.34 3.54 -2.41
N MET A 48 3.39 2.74 -2.60
CA MET A 48 3.27 1.41 -3.18
C MET A 48 3.21 0.38 -2.05
N VAL A 49 2.28 -0.56 -2.11
CA VAL A 49 2.07 -1.59 -1.08
C VAL A 49 2.22 -2.96 -1.74
N CYS A 50 3.31 -3.64 -1.42
CA CYS A 50 3.58 -5.02 -1.85
C CYS A 50 2.93 -5.99 -0.88
N VAL A 51 1.77 -6.54 -1.23
CA VAL A 51 1.11 -7.62 -0.48
C VAL A 51 1.57 -9.01 -0.92
N GLY A 52 2.40 -9.07 -1.97
CA GLY A 52 2.85 -10.30 -2.60
C GLY A 52 1.75 -10.93 -3.46
N THR A 53 2.17 -11.72 -4.45
CA THR A 53 1.28 -12.39 -5.41
C THR A 53 0.56 -13.61 -4.83
N GLY A 54 0.62 -13.82 -3.52
CA GLY A 54 0.03 -15.00 -2.86
C GLY A 54 0.81 -16.31 -3.05
N HIS A 55 2.07 -16.27 -3.51
CA HIS A 55 2.82 -17.47 -3.94
C HIS A 55 3.43 -18.34 -2.83
N HIS A 56 3.17 -18.07 -1.56
CA HIS A 56 3.75 -18.83 -0.45
C HIS A 56 2.67 -19.43 0.46
N THR A 57 1.99 -20.46 -0.03
CA THR A 57 1.66 -21.65 0.76
C THR A 57 1.31 -22.76 -0.22
N LYS A 58 2.00 -23.90 -0.12
CA LYS A 58 1.75 -25.07 -0.96
C LYS A 58 0.31 -25.54 -0.74
N GLY A 59 -0.57 -25.24 -1.69
CA GLY A 59 -1.97 -25.66 -1.66
C GLY A 59 -2.92 -24.47 -1.72
N SER A 60 -3.31 -24.11 -2.94
CA SER A 60 -4.55 -23.41 -3.31
C SER A 60 -5.38 -22.86 -2.15
N ARG A 61 -5.13 -21.62 -1.74
CA ARG A 61 -6.06 -20.80 -0.95
C ARG A 61 -5.77 -19.34 -1.26
N THR A 62 -6.77 -18.66 -1.80
CA THR A 62 -6.90 -17.19 -1.84
C THR A 62 -6.04 -16.51 -0.77
N ALA A 63 -5.04 -15.74 -1.21
CA ALA A 63 -4.21 -14.97 -0.30
C ALA A 63 -5.12 -14.01 0.48
N ARG A 64 -5.24 -14.21 1.80
CA ARG A 64 -6.10 -13.39 2.67
C ARG A 64 -5.56 -11.99 2.86
N LEU A 65 -4.25 -11.83 2.64
CA LEU A 65 -3.53 -10.59 2.80
C LEU A 65 -3.94 -9.48 1.82
N PRO A 66 -3.93 -9.67 0.48
CA PRO A 66 -4.40 -8.66 -0.46
C PRO A 66 -5.85 -8.25 -0.16
N ILE A 67 -6.74 -9.20 0.09
CA ILE A 67 -8.16 -8.94 0.39
C ILE A 67 -8.30 -8.05 1.63
N ALA A 68 -7.57 -8.35 2.70
CA ALA A 68 -7.63 -7.55 3.92
C ALA A 68 -7.07 -6.14 3.72
N VAL A 69 -6.00 -6.00 2.94
CA VAL A 69 -5.39 -4.70 2.63
C VAL A 69 -6.31 -3.86 1.76
N GLU A 70 -6.91 -4.43 0.72
CA GLU A 70 -7.92 -3.76 -0.09
C GLU A 70 -9.11 -3.29 0.75
N GLN A 71 -9.63 -4.16 1.63
CA GLN A 71 -10.74 -3.82 2.52
C GLN A 71 -10.38 -2.68 3.47
N PHE A 72 -9.15 -2.67 4.01
CA PHE A 72 -8.66 -1.59 4.86
C PHE A 72 -8.55 -0.26 4.11
N LEU A 73 -8.04 -0.28 2.87
CA LEU A 73 -7.94 0.92 2.05
C LEU A 73 -9.33 1.50 1.72
N LEU A 74 -10.31 0.63 1.45
CA LEU A 74 -11.70 1.04 1.25
C LEU A 74 -12.32 1.62 2.52
N ASP A 75 -12.07 1.01 3.68
CA ASP A 75 -12.58 1.47 4.99
C ASP A 75 -12.02 2.85 5.36
N GLU A 76 -10.73 3.09 5.10
CA GLU A 76 -10.08 4.40 5.28
C GLU A 76 -10.49 5.43 4.22
N GLY A 77 -11.27 5.03 3.19
CA GLY A 77 -11.68 5.91 2.08
C GLY A 77 -10.51 6.34 1.19
N LEU A 78 -9.42 5.56 1.16
CA LEU A 78 -8.23 5.86 0.39
C LEU A 78 -8.37 5.34 -1.04
N HIS A 79 -8.04 6.20 -2.00
CA HIS A 79 -7.98 5.79 -3.40
C HIS A 79 -6.74 4.93 -3.65
N TYR A 80 -6.98 3.69 -4.05
CA TYR A 80 -5.94 2.76 -4.46
C TYR A 80 -6.16 2.29 -5.90
N THR A 81 -5.06 1.88 -6.53
CA THR A 81 -5.01 1.31 -7.87
C THR A 81 -4.10 0.09 -7.84
N GLN A 82 -4.37 -0.92 -8.67
CA GLN A 82 -3.54 -2.11 -8.72
C GLN A 82 -2.81 -2.18 -10.07
N PRO A 83 -1.59 -1.62 -10.18
CA PRO A 83 -0.84 -1.68 -11.45
C PRO A 83 -0.47 -3.11 -11.85
N GLN A 84 -0.24 -4.00 -10.89
CA GLN A 84 0.13 -5.40 -11.13
C GLN A 84 -0.34 -6.28 -9.96
N PRO A 85 -0.56 -7.60 -10.18
CA PRO A 85 -1.02 -8.50 -9.12
C PRO A 85 -0.08 -8.47 -7.90
N GLY A 86 -0.66 -8.26 -6.71
CA GLY A 86 0.10 -8.20 -5.44
C GLY A 86 0.79 -6.87 -5.15
N LEU A 87 0.57 -5.84 -5.98
CA LEU A 87 1.09 -4.48 -5.77
C LEU A 87 -0.06 -3.46 -5.84
N LEU A 88 -0.30 -2.75 -4.74
CA LEU A 88 -1.35 -1.72 -4.64
C LEU A 88 -0.69 -0.35 -4.54
N ARG A 89 -1.06 0.57 -5.42
CA ARG A 89 -0.63 1.96 -5.38
C ARG A 89 -1.73 2.81 -4.74
N VAL A 90 -1.44 3.38 -3.58
CA VAL A 90 -2.32 4.20 -2.78
C VAL A 90 -1.89 5.65 -2.86
N ALA A 91 -2.83 6.56 -2.94
CA ALA A 91 -2.55 7.99 -2.86
C ALA A 91 -3.03 8.58 -1.54
N VAL A 92 -2.15 9.31 -0.85
CA VAL A 92 -2.46 10.03 0.38
C VAL A 92 -2.31 11.54 0.17
N TYR A 93 -3.12 12.31 0.90
CA TYR A 93 -3.19 13.77 0.88
C TYR A 93 -3.29 14.33 2.30
#